data_AF-A0A9K3PFS8-F1
#
_entry.id   AF-A0A9K3PFS8-F1
#
_cell.length_a   1.000
_cell.length_b   1.000
_cell.length_c   1.000
_cell.angle_alpha   90.00
_cell.angle_beta   90.00
_cell.angle_gamma   90.00
#
_symmetry.space_group_name_H-M   'P 1'
#
loop_
_entity.id
_entity.type
_entity.pdbx_description
1 polymer ?
#
loop_
_entity_poly.entity_id
_entity_poly.type
_entity_poly.pdbx_seq_one_letter_code
_entity_poly.pdbx_strand_id
1 'polypeptide(L)'
;MVELPDDGVKDISLVFSDLDGTLLHYPTKIPKGENGNQLLKLPPSSTGMRGIISSKTHSIIQEIRRTKDVKFVLVSGMRTSTFLNRLPFLPKADAYCTEAGGRIFYPTTDVDHSDAFVVKPKPFDGAMPEDLIPFGIIEDLEWRSRQEQVAGPYDSPDLKELAKDPSRVKPLKERDGLLWDFARDLVHKGYVLDTKGYSACFRVNRKQQDTISDSEFDALLDGRIKPFEGLASSINLSCVDYYPATSGKKHCCLYLAERFFPDSKGGPSKLVKEHSVCLCDDDNDLEMAEACGHAYIPEISSQSMKEIIGRFPDHFTQTGGEGMELQGHESTEAALLLVSKRLVDKETNELDSTVAASEGG
;
A
#
# COMPACT_ATOMS: atom_id res chain seq x y z
N MET A 1 -6.52 -1.37 -29.98
CA MET A 1 -5.36 -0.89 -29.20
C MET A 1 -5.86 0.21 -28.31
N VAL A 2 -5.66 0.12 -27.00
CA VAL A 2 -6.00 1.21 -26.07
C VAL A 2 -4.90 2.26 -26.20
N GLU A 3 -5.26 3.47 -26.62
CA GLU A 3 -4.34 4.62 -26.62
C GLU A 3 -3.96 4.94 -25.18
N LEU A 4 -2.68 5.25 -24.95
CA LEU A 4 -2.21 5.63 -23.63
C LEU A 4 -2.61 7.09 -23.36
N PRO A 5 -3.15 7.41 -22.17
CA PRO A 5 -3.40 8.79 -21.80
C PRO A 5 -2.07 9.57 -21.69
N ASP A 6 -2.10 10.83 -22.13
CA ASP A 6 -1.06 11.81 -21.84
C ASP A 6 -1.30 12.37 -20.45
N ASP A 7 -0.76 11.69 -19.45
CA ASP A 7 -0.93 12.05 -18.03
C ASP A 7 0.17 12.99 -17.50
N GLY A 8 1.06 13.48 -18.37
CA GLY A 8 2.16 14.37 -17.99
C GLY A 8 3.23 13.75 -17.07
N VAL A 9 3.13 12.47 -16.71
CA VAL A 9 4.18 11.74 -16.00
C VAL A 9 5.33 11.49 -16.96
N LYS A 10 6.53 11.84 -16.52
CA LYS A 10 7.75 11.54 -17.26
C LYS A 10 8.07 10.05 -17.13
N ASP A 11 9.30 9.70 -17.47
CA ASP A 11 9.92 8.41 -17.17
C ASP A 11 9.53 7.86 -15.78
N ILE A 12 8.68 6.83 -15.75
CA ILE A 12 8.23 6.20 -14.51
C ILE A 12 9.44 5.52 -13.86
N SER A 13 9.76 5.91 -12.62
CA SER A 13 10.81 5.29 -11.80
C SER A 13 10.24 4.63 -10.53
N LEU A 14 9.02 5.00 -10.14
CA LEU A 14 8.37 4.54 -8.92
C LEU A 14 6.92 4.13 -9.21
N VAL A 15 6.54 2.95 -8.76
CA VAL A 15 5.15 2.47 -8.76
C VAL A 15 4.75 2.15 -7.34
N PHE A 16 3.79 2.89 -6.81
CA PHE A 16 3.18 2.62 -5.50
C PHE A 16 1.86 1.90 -5.70
N SER A 17 1.53 0.94 -4.84
CA SER A 17 0.23 0.28 -4.92
C SER A 17 -0.35 0.10 -3.53
N ASP A 18 -1.61 0.49 -3.36
CA ASP A 18 -2.40 -0.05 -2.27
C ASP A 18 -2.58 -1.58 -2.43
N LEU A 19 -2.94 -2.26 -1.35
CA LEU A 19 -3.27 -3.69 -1.36
C LEU A 19 -4.76 -3.98 -1.37
N ASP A 20 -5.52 -3.50 -0.38
CA ASP A 20 -6.87 -4.01 -0.09
C ASP A 20 -7.91 -3.26 -0.93
N GLY A 21 -8.48 -3.92 -1.94
CA GLY A 21 -9.37 -3.30 -2.93
C GLY A 21 -8.63 -2.90 -4.21
N THR A 22 -7.31 -2.75 -4.14
CA THR A 22 -6.45 -2.46 -5.30
C THR A 22 -5.82 -3.71 -5.92
N LEU A 23 -4.93 -4.42 -5.20
CA LEU A 23 -4.32 -5.68 -5.68
C LEU A 23 -5.04 -6.92 -5.16
N LEU A 24 -5.64 -6.80 -3.98
CA LEU A 24 -6.34 -7.85 -3.26
C LEU A 24 -7.82 -7.60 -3.33
N HIS A 25 -8.56 -8.61 -3.76
CA HIS A 25 -10.01 -8.52 -3.94
C HIS A 25 -10.73 -9.40 -2.94
N TYR A 26 -11.91 -8.97 -2.51
CA TYR A 26 -12.71 -9.66 -1.48
C TYR A 26 -14.09 -10.07 -2.01
N PRO A 27 -14.15 -10.97 -3.03
CA PRO A 27 -15.42 -11.35 -3.62
C PRO A 27 -16.25 -12.16 -2.62
N THR A 28 -17.57 -11.95 -2.65
CA THR A 28 -18.53 -12.75 -1.84
C THR A 28 -18.51 -14.23 -2.23
N LYS A 29 -18.23 -14.53 -3.51
CA LYS A 29 -18.01 -15.86 -4.05
C LYS A 29 -16.70 -15.85 -4.82
N ILE A 30 -15.74 -16.68 -4.38
CA ILE A 30 -14.45 -16.78 -5.06
C ILE A 30 -14.69 -17.36 -6.46
N PRO A 31 -14.37 -16.63 -7.53
CA PRO A 31 -14.52 -17.14 -8.88
C PRO A 31 -13.59 -18.34 -9.10
N LYS A 32 -13.95 -19.19 -10.07
CA LYS A 32 -12.99 -20.18 -10.57
C LYS A 32 -11.97 -19.41 -11.39
N GLY A 33 -10.68 -19.60 -11.10
CA GLY A 33 -9.63 -19.03 -11.94
C GLY A 33 -9.74 -19.54 -13.38
N GLU A 34 -9.26 -18.75 -14.31
CA GLU A 34 -9.16 -19.13 -15.71
C GLU A 34 -7.90 -19.98 -15.96
N ASN A 35 -7.84 -20.68 -17.09
CA ASN A 35 -6.67 -21.47 -17.45
C ASN A 35 -5.43 -20.54 -17.57
N GLY A 36 -4.44 -20.73 -16.70
CA GLY A 36 -3.23 -19.91 -16.66
C GLY A 36 -3.35 -18.61 -15.86
N ASN A 37 -4.50 -18.36 -15.21
CA ASN A 37 -4.66 -17.26 -14.27
C ASN A 37 -5.25 -17.77 -12.94
N GLN A 38 -4.45 -18.53 -12.20
CA GLN A 38 -4.83 -19.02 -10.88
C GLN A 38 -5.08 -17.87 -9.90
N LEU A 39 -6.19 -17.95 -9.17
CA LEU A 39 -6.48 -17.06 -8.04
C LEU A 39 -5.89 -17.63 -6.75
N LEU A 40 -4.84 -16.99 -6.24
CA LEU A 40 -4.25 -17.30 -4.95
C LEU A 40 -5.17 -16.82 -3.84
N LYS A 41 -5.45 -17.72 -2.89
CA LYS A 41 -6.31 -17.42 -1.74
C LYS A 41 -5.42 -17.06 -0.56
N LEU A 42 -5.54 -15.84 -0.08
CA LEU A 42 -4.78 -15.39 1.08
C LEU A 42 -5.33 -16.02 2.37
N PRO A 43 -4.54 -16.07 3.45
CA PRO A 43 -5.07 -16.36 4.77
C PRO A 43 -6.19 -15.38 5.15
N PRO A 44 -7.24 -15.84 5.86
CA PRO A 44 -8.31 -14.95 6.29
C PRO A 44 -7.78 -13.88 7.25
N SER A 45 -8.35 -12.69 7.20
CA SER A 45 -8.12 -11.65 8.23
C SER A 45 -8.78 -12.05 9.54
N SER A 46 -8.56 -11.27 10.60
CA SER A 46 -9.28 -11.46 11.88
C SER A 46 -10.79 -11.25 11.76
N THR A 47 -11.28 -10.59 10.71
CA THR A 47 -12.73 -10.45 10.44
C THR A 47 -13.28 -11.64 9.65
N GLY A 48 -12.45 -12.63 9.32
CA GLY A 48 -12.83 -13.81 8.54
C GLY A 48 -12.85 -13.59 7.02
N MET A 49 -12.69 -12.35 6.56
CA MET A 49 -12.63 -12.03 5.14
C MET A 49 -11.38 -12.64 4.50
N ARG A 50 -11.57 -13.25 3.33
CA ARG A 50 -10.49 -13.89 2.57
C ARG A 50 -10.23 -13.11 1.29
N GLY A 51 -9.04 -12.52 1.21
CA GLY A 51 -8.59 -11.85 -0.01
C GLY A 51 -8.16 -12.88 -1.06
N ILE A 52 -8.24 -12.46 -2.32
CA ILE A 52 -7.65 -13.16 -3.47
C ILE A 52 -6.75 -12.22 -4.25
N ILE A 53 -5.76 -12.79 -4.93
CA ILE A 53 -4.92 -12.10 -5.91
C ILE A 53 -4.71 -13.03 -7.10
N SER A 54 -4.68 -12.48 -8.31
CA SER A 54 -4.48 -13.28 -9.53
C SER A 54 -2.99 -13.54 -9.78
N SER A 55 -2.66 -14.72 -10.31
CA SER A 55 -1.27 -15.03 -10.69
C SER A 55 -0.77 -14.11 -11.80
N LYS A 56 -1.65 -13.66 -12.70
CA LYS A 56 -1.31 -12.67 -13.72
C LYS A 56 -0.95 -11.31 -13.12
N THR A 57 -1.64 -10.87 -12.07
CA THR A 57 -1.23 -9.68 -11.29
C THR A 57 0.20 -9.84 -10.77
N HIS A 58 0.55 -11.01 -10.21
CA HIS A 58 1.93 -11.28 -9.79
C HIS A 58 2.92 -11.18 -10.95
N SER A 59 2.65 -11.85 -12.07
CA SER A 59 3.53 -11.87 -13.24
C SER A 59 3.79 -10.47 -13.77
N ILE A 60 2.75 -9.63 -13.94
CA ILE A 60 2.91 -8.26 -14.45
C ILE A 60 3.73 -7.41 -13.47
N ILE A 61 3.51 -7.54 -12.15
CA ILE A 61 4.30 -6.79 -11.17
C ILE A 61 5.77 -7.21 -11.21
N GLN A 62 6.08 -8.51 -11.34
CA GLN A 62 7.46 -8.94 -11.46
C GLN A 62 8.10 -8.47 -12.77
N GLU A 63 7.35 -8.39 -13.86
CA GLU A 63 7.81 -7.79 -15.12
C GLU A 63 8.16 -6.31 -14.94
N ILE A 64 7.26 -5.51 -14.38
CA ILE A 64 7.50 -4.08 -14.07
C ILE A 64 8.76 -3.91 -13.20
N ARG A 65 8.95 -4.77 -12.20
CA ARG A 65 10.14 -4.72 -11.32
C ARG A 65 11.45 -5.10 -12.00
N ARG A 66 11.39 -5.88 -13.09
CA ARG A 66 12.58 -6.23 -13.88
C ARG A 66 12.97 -5.10 -14.83
N THR A 67 12.06 -4.18 -15.15
CA THR A 67 12.40 -2.96 -15.89
C THR A 67 13.46 -2.18 -15.12
N LYS A 68 14.50 -1.78 -15.83
CA LYS A 68 15.66 -1.11 -15.24
C LYS A 68 15.22 0.19 -14.58
N ASP A 69 15.77 0.47 -13.39
CA ASP A 69 15.57 1.70 -12.63
C ASP A 69 14.12 1.97 -12.17
N VAL A 70 13.23 0.97 -12.23
CA VAL A 70 11.88 1.04 -11.65
C VAL A 70 11.86 0.36 -10.27
N LYS A 71 11.17 0.98 -9.30
CA LYS A 71 10.89 0.40 -7.98
C LYS A 71 9.39 0.23 -7.80
N PHE A 72 8.99 -0.95 -7.34
CA PHE A 72 7.60 -1.25 -7.01
C PHE A 72 7.45 -1.35 -5.49
N VAL A 73 6.49 -0.61 -4.92
CA VAL A 73 6.28 -0.52 -3.47
C VAL A 73 4.84 -0.90 -3.15
N LEU A 74 4.67 -1.81 -2.19
CA LEU A 74 3.36 -2.13 -1.62
C LEU A 74 3.10 -1.24 -0.42
N VAL A 75 1.97 -0.56 -0.38
CA VAL A 75 1.56 0.33 0.70
C VAL A 75 0.22 -0.15 1.24
N SER A 76 0.04 -0.25 2.56
CA SER A 76 -1.20 -0.77 3.12
C SER A 76 -1.53 -0.24 4.50
N GLY A 77 -2.83 -0.14 4.78
CA GLY A 77 -3.38 0.08 6.13
C GLY A 77 -3.35 -1.17 7.02
N MET A 78 -3.01 -2.35 6.49
CA MET A 78 -3.02 -3.59 7.27
C MET A 78 -2.12 -3.51 8.52
N ARG A 79 -2.58 -4.14 9.60
CA ARG A 79 -1.73 -4.52 10.74
C ARG A 79 -0.50 -5.26 10.23
N THR A 80 0.66 -4.99 10.81
CA THR A 80 1.90 -5.69 10.42
C THR A 80 1.77 -7.20 10.56
N SER A 81 1.15 -7.70 11.62
CA SER A 81 0.93 -9.14 11.79
C SER A 81 0.05 -9.76 10.69
N THR A 82 -0.95 -9.03 10.19
CA THR A 82 -1.78 -9.50 9.07
C THR A 82 -0.99 -9.49 7.77
N PHE A 83 -0.21 -8.43 7.54
CA PHE A 83 0.68 -8.32 6.40
C PHE A 83 1.71 -9.47 6.37
N LEU A 84 2.43 -9.74 7.47
CA LEU A 84 3.44 -10.81 7.55
C LEU A 84 2.86 -12.19 7.20
N ASN A 85 1.64 -12.48 7.66
CA ASN A 85 0.96 -13.74 7.36
C ASN A 85 0.53 -13.85 5.89
N ARG A 86 0.26 -12.71 5.24
CA ARG A 86 -0.17 -12.63 3.84
C ARG A 86 1.00 -12.52 2.86
N LEU A 87 2.15 -12.02 3.31
CA LEU A 87 3.32 -11.74 2.49
C LEU A 87 3.78 -12.91 1.60
N PRO A 88 3.72 -14.20 2.02
CA PRO A 88 3.98 -15.33 1.12
C PRO A 88 3.11 -15.39 -0.14
N PHE A 89 1.94 -14.76 -0.11
CA PHE A 89 0.96 -14.73 -1.20
C PHE A 89 0.96 -13.40 -1.95
N LEU A 90 1.81 -12.45 -1.58
CA LEU A 90 1.92 -11.14 -2.22
C LEU A 90 3.07 -11.15 -3.23
N PRO A 91 3.03 -10.28 -4.26
CA PRO A 91 4.16 -10.09 -5.15
C PRO A 91 5.37 -9.59 -4.36
N LYS A 92 6.57 -10.04 -4.74
CA LYS A 92 7.80 -9.46 -4.22
C LYS A 92 7.88 -8.01 -4.68
N ALA A 93 8.26 -7.12 -3.77
CA ALA A 93 8.37 -5.67 -3.97
C ALA A 93 9.72 -5.16 -3.42
N ASP A 94 10.07 -3.92 -3.78
CA ASP A 94 11.31 -3.27 -3.39
C ASP A 94 11.21 -2.60 -2.00
N ALA A 95 9.99 -2.27 -1.57
CA ALA A 95 9.66 -1.96 -0.20
C ALA A 95 8.20 -2.32 0.12
N TYR A 96 7.92 -2.49 1.40
CA TYR A 96 6.59 -2.78 1.92
C TYR A 96 6.25 -1.81 3.05
N CYS A 97 5.11 -1.15 2.98
CA CYS A 97 4.64 -0.23 4.01
C CYS A 97 3.37 -0.78 4.66
N THR A 98 3.33 -0.83 5.99
CA THR A 98 2.15 -1.29 6.76
C THR A 98 1.69 -0.21 7.71
N GLU A 99 0.54 -0.43 8.36
CA GLU A 99 0.00 0.48 9.38
C GLU A 99 -0.18 1.91 8.87
N ALA A 100 -0.71 2.03 7.64
CA ALA A 100 -0.88 3.30 6.93
C ALA A 100 0.44 4.07 6.74
N GLY A 101 1.56 3.36 6.63
CA GLY A 101 2.89 3.94 6.51
C GLY A 101 3.68 4.02 7.82
N GLY A 102 3.10 3.56 8.93
CA GLY A 102 3.78 3.55 10.23
C GLY A 102 5.06 2.71 10.22
N ARG A 103 5.15 1.70 9.35
CA ARG A 103 6.33 0.83 9.26
C ARG A 103 6.69 0.58 7.81
N ILE A 104 7.99 0.51 7.54
CA ILE A 104 8.56 0.23 6.22
C ILE A 104 9.51 -0.96 6.35
N PHE A 105 9.45 -1.87 5.39
CA PHE A 105 10.32 -3.05 5.33
C PHE A 105 10.99 -3.15 3.97
N TYR A 106 12.24 -3.60 3.96
CA TYR A 106 13.00 -3.87 2.74
C TYR A 106 13.30 -5.36 2.60
N PRO A 107 13.26 -5.90 1.36
CA PRO A 107 13.73 -7.25 1.11
C PRO A 107 15.25 -7.35 1.34
N THR A 108 15.69 -8.47 1.89
CA THR A 108 17.10 -8.86 2.02
C THR A 108 17.30 -10.27 1.48
N THR A 109 18.46 -10.52 0.88
CA THR A 109 18.90 -11.88 0.51
C THR A 109 19.53 -12.62 1.69
N ASP A 110 19.90 -11.91 2.75
CA ASP A 110 20.43 -12.50 3.98
C ASP A 110 19.27 -13.02 4.84
N VAL A 111 18.87 -14.26 4.57
CA VAL A 111 17.78 -14.95 5.30
C VAL A 111 18.20 -15.41 6.70
N ASP A 112 19.50 -15.39 7.01
CA ASP A 112 20.06 -15.79 8.30
C ASP A 112 20.26 -14.60 9.25
N HIS A 113 20.04 -13.37 8.77
CA HIS A 113 20.04 -12.17 9.60
C HIS A 113 19.08 -12.34 10.78
N SER A 114 19.53 -12.02 11.99
CA SER A 114 18.76 -12.25 13.23
C SER A 114 17.36 -11.63 13.18
N ASP A 115 17.31 -10.41 12.64
CA ASP A 115 16.11 -9.57 12.60
C ASP A 115 15.27 -9.79 11.34
N ALA A 116 15.70 -10.67 10.42
CA ALA A 116 14.96 -10.92 9.20
C ALA A 116 13.75 -11.83 9.46
N PHE A 117 12.60 -11.40 8.95
CA PHE A 117 11.43 -12.28 8.78
C PHE A 117 11.53 -13.00 7.44
N VAL A 118 11.73 -14.32 7.47
CA VAL A 118 11.92 -15.13 6.27
C VAL A 118 10.57 -15.44 5.61
N VAL A 119 10.44 -15.03 4.35
CA VAL A 119 9.30 -15.25 3.49
C VAL A 119 9.59 -16.41 2.54
N LYS A 120 8.64 -17.33 2.42
CA LYS A 120 8.65 -18.40 1.40
C LYS A 120 7.52 -18.15 0.42
N PRO A 121 7.78 -17.55 -0.75
CA PRO A 121 6.75 -17.23 -1.73
C PRO A 121 5.90 -18.46 -2.09
N LYS A 122 4.61 -18.24 -2.28
CA LYS A 122 3.71 -19.25 -2.81
C LYS A 122 3.86 -19.32 -4.33
N PRO A 123 3.98 -20.52 -4.91
CA PRO A 123 3.97 -20.68 -6.36
C PRO A 123 2.69 -20.12 -6.97
N PHE A 124 2.83 -19.55 -8.17
CA PHE A 124 1.73 -19.00 -8.97
C PHE A 124 1.98 -19.25 -10.46
N ASP A 125 0.93 -19.29 -11.28
CA ASP A 125 1.07 -19.50 -12.73
C ASP A 125 1.87 -18.35 -13.36
N GLY A 126 2.88 -18.70 -14.16
CA GLY A 126 3.77 -17.71 -14.78
C GLY A 126 4.91 -17.22 -13.88
N ALA A 127 5.10 -17.79 -12.69
CA ALA A 127 6.26 -17.50 -11.84
C ALA A 127 7.56 -18.00 -12.48
N MET A 128 8.59 -17.15 -12.47
CA MET A 128 9.95 -17.54 -12.80
C MET A 128 10.67 -18.09 -11.56
N PRO A 129 11.74 -18.91 -11.70
CA PRO A 129 12.46 -19.46 -10.55
C PRO A 129 12.90 -18.40 -9.53
N GLU A 130 13.34 -17.23 -9.98
CA GLU A 130 13.75 -16.10 -9.16
C GLU A 130 12.61 -15.48 -8.32
N ASP A 131 11.37 -15.57 -8.80
CA ASP A 131 10.19 -15.04 -8.10
C ASP A 131 9.84 -15.90 -6.87
N LEU A 132 10.29 -17.16 -6.87
CA LEU A 132 10.01 -18.15 -5.83
C LEU A 132 11.16 -18.34 -4.84
N ILE A 133 12.28 -17.64 -5.02
CA ILE A 133 13.42 -17.69 -4.09
C ILE A 133 12.98 -17.10 -2.73
N PRO A 134 13.14 -17.85 -1.62
CA PRO A 134 12.91 -17.31 -0.28
C PRO A 134 13.75 -16.07 -0.01
N PHE A 135 13.18 -15.09 0.67
CA PHE A 135 13.87 -13.84 1.00
C PHE A 135 13.53 -13.41 2.44
N GLY A 136 14.40 -12.62 3.05
CA GLY A 136 14.11 -11.97 4.33
C GLY A 136 13.47 -10.61 4.11
N ILE A 137 12.76 -10.08 5.11
CA ILE A 137 12.49 -8.64 5.19
C ILE A 137 13.04 -8.08 6.50
N ILE A 138 13.56 -6.86 6.45
CA ILE A 138 14.08 -6.11 7.60
C ILE A 138 13.34 -4.78 7.68
N GLU A 139 12.99 -4.37 8.89
CA GLU A 139 12.32 -3.09 9.13
C GLU A 139 13.29 -1.90 9.04
N ASP A 140 12.80 -0.81 8.49
CA ASP A 140 13.49 0.47 8.50
C ASP A 140 13.38 1.15 9.87
N LEU A 141 14.39 0.93 10.71
CA LEU A 141 14.47 1.55 12.03
C LEU A 141 14.75 3.06 11.96
N GLU A 142 15.33 3.58 10.87
CA GLU A 142 15.49 5.02 10.70
C GLU A 142 14.12 5.67 10.51
N TRP A 143 13.30 5.14 9.59
CA TRP A 143 11.92 5.58 9.42
C TRP A 143 11.13 5.47 10.73
N ARG A 144 11.24 4.34 11.42
CA ARG A 144 10.52 4.15 12.68
C ARG A 144 10.94 5.15 13.75
N SER A 145 12.22 5.49 13.85
CA SER A 145 12.72 6.47 14.82
C SER A 145 12.06 7.85 14.66
N ARG A 146 11.74 8.25 13.43
CA ARG A 146 11.07 9.53 13.12
C ARG A 146 9.67 9.65 13.72
N GLN A 147 9.08 8.52 14.13
CA GLN A 147 7.73 8.46 14.69
C GLN A 147 7.73 8.34 16.21
N GLU A 148 8.88 8.12 16.86
CA GLU A 148 8.93 7.79 18.30
C GLU A 148 8.39 8.90 19.21
N GLN A 149 8.52 10.16 18.79
CA GLN A 149 7.98 11.30 19.56
C GLN A 149 6.45 11.25 19.68
N VAL A 150 5.76 10.59 18.74
CA VAL A 150 4.30 10.53 18.68
C VAL A 150 3.79 9.12 19.01
N ALA A 151 4.37 8.09 18.41
CA ALA A 151 3.97 6.69 18.59
C ALA A 151 4.64 6.00 19.79
N GLY A 152 5.56 6.69 20.49
CA GLY A 152 6.36 6.12 21.56
C GLY A 152 7.58 5.33 21.07
N PRO A 153 8.43 4.87 22.02
CA PRO A 153 9.61 4.09 21.71
C PRO A 153 9.25 2.82 20.94
N TYR A 154 10.13 2.38 20.04
CA TYR A 154 9.93 1.11 19.35
C TYR A 154 10.06 -0.08 20.32
N ASP A 155 8.93 -0.71 20.63
CA ASP A 155 8.83 -1.82 21.57
C ASP A 155 8.05 -3.03 21.01
N SER A 156 7.91 -3.08 19.68
CA SER A 156 7.27 -4.20 19.01
C SER A 156 8.04 -5.50 19.30
N PRO A 157 7.36 -6.64 19.53
CA PRO A 157 8.02 -7.93 19.57
C PRO A 157 8.70 -8.23 18.23
N ASP A 158 9.65 -9.17 18.26
CA ASP A 158 10.29 -9.73 17.07
C ASP A 158 9.24 -10.12 16.01
N LEU A 159 9.56 -9.90 14.73
CA LEU A 159 8.60 -10.10 13.64
C LEU A 159 8.06 -11.53 13.58
N LYS A 160 8.87 -12.55 13.92
CA LYS A 160 8.43 -13.96 13.94
C LYS A 160 7.46 -14.20 15.07
N GLU A 161 7.64 -13.54 16.20
CA GLU A 161 6.69 -13.59 17.31
C GLU A 161 5.40 -12.84 16.99
N LEU A 162 5.52 -11.65 16.40
CA LEU A 162 4.37 -10.82 16.00
C LEU A 162 3.48 -11.53 14.97
N ALA A 163 4.08 -12.24 14.01
CA ALA A 163 3.35 -13.01 13.01
C ALA A 163 2.58 -14.19 13.63
N LYS A 164 3.16 -14.85 14.64
CA LYS A 164 2.56 -15.99 15.35
C LYS A 164 1.47 -15.57 16.32
N ASP A 165 1.72 -14.51 17.07
CA ASP A 165 0.84 -14.03 18.13
C ASP A 165 0.82 -12.49 18.20
N PRO A 166 -0.17 -11.86 17.53
CA PRO A 166 -0.35 -10.41 17.55
C PRO A 166 -0.67 -9.84 18.94
N SER A 167 -1.02 -10.68 19.93
CA SER A 167 -1.32 -10.24 21.29
C SER A 167 -0.08 -9.97 22.14
N ARG A 168 1.12 -10.31 21.64
CA ARG A 168 2.39 -10.02 22.31
C ARG A 168 2.79 -8.55 22.30
N VAL A 169 2.13 -7.71 21.50
CA VAL A 169 2.34 -6.26 21.58
C VAL A 169 1.85 -5.78 22.94
N LYS A 170 2.58 -4.83 23.55
CA LYS A 170 2.23 -4.31 24.88
C LYS A 170 0.76 -3.92 24.99
N PRO A 171 0.10 -4.18 26.13
CA PRO A 171 -1.25 -3.67 26.40
C PRO A 171 -1.31 -2.15 26.28
N LEU A 172 -2.46 -1.61 25.85
CA LEU A 172 -2.64 -0.16 25.64
C LEU A 172 -2.22 0.71 26.84
N LYS A 173 -2.42 0.22 28.08
CA LYS A 173 -2.06 0.93 29.32
C LYS A 173 -0.54 1.06 29.53
N GLU A 174 0.27 0.29 28.81
CA GLU A 174 1.73 0.20 28.93
C GLU A 174 2.45 0.82 27.73
N ARG A 175 1.70 1.41 26.78
CA ARG A 175 2.26 2.07 25.60
C ARG A 175 2.41 3.57 25.85
N ASP A 176 3.61 4.09 25.63
CA ASP A 176 3.94 5.50 25.79
C ASP A 176 3.75 6.27 24.47
N GLY A 177 3.46 7.57 24.54
CA GLY A 177 3.38 8.45 23.36
C GLY A 177 1.97 8.96 23.05
N LEU A 178 1.92 10.11 22.36
CA LEU A 178 0.69 10.86 22.06
C LEU A 178 -0.38 10.02 21.34
N LEU A 179 0.02 9.12 20.45
CA LEU A 179 -0.90 8.21 19.76
C LEU A 179 -1.70 7.36 20.76
N TRP A 180 -1.00 6.80 21.75
CA TRP A 180 -1.61 5.91 22.72
C TRP A 180 -2.31 6.67 23.84
N ASP A 181 -1.88 7.89 24.15
CA ASP A 181 -2.64 8.82 24.99
C ASP A 181 -4.01 9.12 24.38
N PHE A 182 -4.05 9.42 23.07
CA PHE A 182 -5.29 9.67 22.37
C PHE A 182 -6.17 8.41 22.31
N ALA A 183 -5.59 7.24 22.06
CA ALA A 183 -6.32 5.97 22.14
C ALA A 183 -6.94 5.75 23.55
N ARG A 184 -6.22 6.05 24.62
CA ARG A 184 -6.75 5.95 25.99
C ARG A 184 -7.90 6.94 26.24
N ASP A 185 -7.80 8.16 25.73
CA ASP A 185 -8.88 9.15 25.80
C ASP A 185 -10.16 8.66 25.09
N LEU A 186 -10.03 8.07 23.90
CA LEU A 186 -11.16 7.48 23.20
C LEU A 186 -11.78 6.29 23.97
N VAL A 187 -10.96 5.41 24.54
CA VAL A 187 -11.46 4.31 25.39
C VAL A 187 -12.20 4.87 26.62
N HIS A 188 -11.70 5.94 27.24
CA HIS A 188 -12.37 6.59 28.37
C HIS A 188 -13.74 7.16 27.97
N LYS A 189 -13.87 7.63 26.72
CA LYS A 189 -15.14 8.07 26.11
C LYS A 189 -16.06 6.93 25.67
N GLY A 190 -15.66 5.67 25.87
CA GLY A 190 -16.47 4.49 25.59
C GLY A 190 -16.26 3.87 24.20
N TYR A 191 -15.27 4.33 23.43
CA TYR A 191 -14.96 3.75 22.13
C TYR A 191 -14.23 2.40 22.27
N VAL A 192 -14.59 1.46 21.41
CA VAL A 192 -13.89 0.18 21.23
C VAL A 192 -12.84 0.36 20.14
N LEU A 193 -11.58 0.13 20.50
CA LEU A 193 -10.44 0.28 19.58
C LEU A 193 -9.82 -1.06 19.22
N ASP A 194 -9.27 -1.14 18.02
CA ASP A 194 -8.37 -2.19 17.58
C ASP A 194 -6.93 -1.69 17.59
N THR A 195 -6.18 -2.12 18.60
CA THR A 195 -4.75 -1.80 18.80
C THR A 195 -3.85 -3.03 18.63
N LYS A 196 -4.42 -4.18 18.28
CA LYS A 196 -3.71 -5.47 18.25
C LYS A 196 -2.82 -5.55 17.03
N GLY A 197 -1.53 -5.86 17.23
CA GLY A 197 -0.57 -6.00 16.14
C GLY A 197 -0.15 -4.69 15.45
N TYR A 198 -0.57 -3.53 15.97
CA TYR A 198 -0.09 -2.22 15.56
C TYR A 198 0.98 -1.69 16.52
N SER A 199 1.97 -0.97 16.02
CA SER A 199 2.97 -0.23 16.79
C SER A 199 3.01 1.27 16.48
N ALA A 200 2.39 1.71 15.38
CA ALA A 200 2.34 3.12 14.97
C ALA A 200 0.96 3.56 14.43
N CYS A 201 -0.07 2.74 14.65
CA CYS A 201 -1.44 3.04 14.24
C CYS A 201 -2.44 2.42 15.24
N PHE A 202 -3.68 2.88 15.26
CA PHE A 202 -4.81 2.09 15.77
C PHE A 202 -6.07 2.40 14.99
N ARG A 203 -7.02 1.45 15.01
CA ARG A 203 -8.27 1.54 14.26
C ARG A 203 -9.48 1.66 15.17
N VAL A 204 -10.44 2.47 14.77
CA VAL A 204 -11.80 2.51 15.34
C VAL A 204 -12.77 2.08 14.25
N ASN A 205 -13.55 1.02 14.47
CA ASN A 205 -14.49 0.50 13.48
C ASN A 205 -15.92 0.68 13.98
N ARG A 206 -16.79 1.30 13.17
CA ARG A 206 -18.22 1.50 13.49
C ARG A 206 -18.91 0.21 13.93
N LYS A 207 -18.64 -0.90 13.24
CA LYS A 207 -19.29 -2.19 13.51
C LYS A 207 -18.90 -2.83 14.84
N GLN A 208 -17.90 -2.28 15.53
CA GLN A 208 -17.43 -2.75 16.84
C GLN A 208 -17.98 -1.90 17.99
N GLN A 209 -18.76 -0.86 17.70
CA GLN A 209 -19.27 0.05 18.72
C GLN A 209 -20.67 -0.36 19.14
N ASP A 210 -20.80 -0.89 20.36
CA ASP A 210 -22.11 -1.24 20.94
C ASP A 210 -22.72 -0.09 21.75
N THR A 211 -21.88 0.81 22.27
CA THR A 211 -22.27 1.88 23.22
C THR A 211 -22.23 3.28 22.63
N ILE A 212 -21.55 3.48 21.50
CA ILE A 212 -21.43 4.77 20.82
C ILE A 212 -22.55 4.89 19.80
N SER A 213 -23.28 6.01 19.83
CA SER A 213 -24.33 6.28 18.84
C SER A 213 -23.75 6.56 17.46
N ASP A 214 -24.54 6.31 16.40
CA ASP A 214 -24.13 6.63 15.02
C ASP A 214 -23.72 8.11 14.88
N SER A 215 -24.46 9.03 15.52
CA SER A 215 -24.17 10.46 15.46
C SER A 215 -22.86 10.86 16.14
N GLU A 216 -22.47 10.14 17.20
CA GLU A 216 -21.18 10.33 17.86
C GLU A 216 -20.06 9.74 17.03
N PHE A 217 -20.27 8.58 16.39
CA PHE A 217 -19.29 8.01 15.48
C PHE A 217 -19.11 8.87 14.21
N ASP A 218 -20.19 9.41 13.67
CA ASP A 218 -20.15 10.38 12.55
C ASP A 218 -19.26 11.58 12.90
N ALA A 219 -19.21 11.98 14.18
CA ALA A 219 -18.32 13.05 14.64
C ALA A 219 -16.82 12.67 14.57
N LEU A 220 -16.47 11.38 14.59
CA LEU A 220 -15.10 10.95 14.25
C LEU A 220 -14.87 11.01 12.74
N LEU A 221 -15.83 10.54 11.94
CA LEU A 221 -15.70 10.47 10.48
C LEU A 221 -15.63 11.85 9.82
N ASP A 222 -16.35 12.84 10.33
CA ASP A 222 -16.31 14.20 9.78
C ASP A 222 -15.24 15.10 10.43
N GLY A 223 -14.43 14.52 11.34
CA GLY A 223 -13.34 15.23 12.00
C GLY A 223 -13.78 16.25 13.06
N ARG A 224 -15.04 16.24 13.51
CA ARG A 224 -15.48 17.04 14.68
C ARG A 224 -14.75 16.62 15.95
N ILE A 225 -14.43 15.34 16.10
CA ILE A 225 -13.51 14.85 17.12
C ILE A 225 -12.11 14.81 16.52
N LYS A 226 -11.31 15.83 16.84
CA LYS A 226 -9.94 15.96 16.33
C LYS A 226 -8.96 15.13 17.16
N PRO A 227 -7.98 14.46 16.53
CA PRO A 227 -6.89 13.86 17.27
C PRO A 227 -5.97 14.96 17.84
N PHE A 228 -5.09 14.57 18.77
CA PHE A 228 -4.08 15.48 19.31
C PHE A 228 -3.14 16.02 18.22
N GLU A 229 -2.58 17.21 18.44
CA GLU A 229 -1.59 17.78 17.53
C GLU A 229 -0.40 16.81 17.37
N GLY A 230 0.05 16.61 16.13
CA GLY A 230 1.04 15.61 15.77
C GLY A 230 0.48 14.25 15.33
N LEU A 231 -0.84 14.06 15.40
CA LEU A 231 -1.54 12.90 14.84
C LEU A 231 -2.29 13.28 13.55
N ALA A 232 -2.46 12.28 12.69
CA ALA A 232 -3.32 12.32 11.51
C ALA A 232 -4.33 11.17 11.58
N SER A 233 -5.30 11.20 10.67
CA SER A 233 -6.28 10.14 10.52
C SER A 233 -6.64 9.89 9.06
N SER A 234 -6.96 8.66 8.72
CA SER A 234 -7.61 8.31 7.46
C SER A 234 -8.90 7.52 7.69
N ILE A 235 -9.77 7.54 6.70
CA ILE A 235 -11.10 6.91 6.76
C ILE A 235 -11.17 5.89 5.63
N ASN A 236 -11.67 4.69 5.96
CA ASN A 236 -11.91 3.62 4.99
C ASN A 236 -13.06 2.75 5.51
N LEU A 237 -14.10 2.54 4.69
CA LEU A 237 -15.22 1.62 4.96
C LEU A 237 -15.81 1.71 6.40
N SER A 238 -16.12 2.93 6.86
CA SER A 238 -16.62 3.21 8.23
C SER A 238 -15.63 2.90 9.37
N CYS A 239 -14.34 2.83 9.05
CA CYS A 239 -13.25 2.79 10.00
C CYS A 239 -12.50 4.11 9.98
N VAL A 240 -11.97 4.50 11.14
CA VAL A 240 -11.01 5.60 11.27
C VAL A 240 -9.70 5.02 11.79
N ASP A 241 -8.63 5.24 11.05
CA ASP A 241 -7.27 4.91 11.46
C ASP A 241 -6.60 6.18 11.97
N TYR A 242 -5.92 6.08 13.11
CA TYR A 242 -5.11 7.16 13.69
C TYR A 242 -3.65 6.76 13.73
N TYR A 243 -2.77 7.67 13.32
CA TYR A 243 -1.33 7.43 13.21
C TYR A 243 -0.56 8.77 13.34
N PRO A 244 0.78 8.75 13.52
CA PRO A 244 1.58 9.97 13.53
C PRO A 244 1.40 10.79 12.25
N ALA A 245 1.31 12.11 12.35
CA ALA A 245 1.16 12.99 11.18
C ALA A 245 2.38 12.96 10.23
N THR A 246 3.53 12.46 10.71
CA THR A 246 4.74 12.21 9.91
C THR A 246 4.70 10.87 9.15
N SER A 247 3.70 10.03 9.43
CA SER A 247 3.38 8.78 8.72
C SER A 247 2.31 9.05 7.65
N GLY A 248 1.61 8.04 7.16
CA GLY A 248 0.66 8.16 6.06
C GLY A 248 1.26 7.69 4.74
N LYS A 249 0.39 7.21 3.83
CA LYS A 249 0.81 6.65 2.53
C LYS A 249 1.65 7.66 1.72
N LYS A 250 1.23 8.93 1.69
CA LYS A 250 1.97 10.03 1.05
C LYS A 250 3.39 10.20 1.61
N HIS A 251 3.54 10.24 2.92
CA HIS A 251 4.86 10.46 3.54
C HIS A 251 5.79 9.27 3.30
N CYS A 252 5.26 8.04 3.25
CA CYS A 252 6.04 6.88 2.82
C CYS A 252 6.51 7.00 1.37
N CYS A 253 5.66 7.45 0.45
CA CYS A 253 6.06 7.67 -0.94
C CYS A 253 7.22 8.66 -1.03
N LEU A 254 7.14 9.79 -0.33
CA LEU A 254 8.19 10.81 -0.30
C LEU A 254 9.49 10.28 0.30
N TYR A 255 9.42 9.58 1.43
CA TYR A 255 10.59 9.00 2.08
C TYR A 255 11.27 7.93 1.20
N LEU A 256 10.48 7.04 0.59
CA LEU A 256 11.02 5.99 -0.27
C LEU A 256 11.60 6.53 -1.58
N ALA A 257 11.02 7.61 -2.11
CA ALA A 257 11.57 8.30 -3.27
C ALA A 257 12.98 8.86 -2.96
N GLU A 258 13.14 9.54 -1.82
CA GLU A 258 14.45 10.01 -1.34
C GLU A 258 15.42 8.84 -1.09
N ARG A 259 14.94 7.76 -0.47
CA ARG A 259 15.76 6.59 -0.14
C ARG A 259 16.29 5.86 -1.38
N PHE A 260 15.44 5.65 -2.37
CA PHE A 260 15.80 4.92 -3.59
C PHE A 260 16.59 5.77 -4.57
N PHE A 261 16.37 7.08 -4.57
CA PHE A 261 16.99 8.03 -5.51
C PHE A 261 17.52 9.27 -4.77
N PRO A 262 18.53 9.10 -3.89
CA PRO A 262 19.04 10.18 -3.04
C PRO A 262 19.69 11.32 -3.85
N ASP A 263 20.18 11.02 -5.05
CA ASP A 263 20.82 11.99 -5.95
C ASP A 263 19.83 12.70 -6.89
N SER A 264 18.53 12.48 -6.72
CA SER A 264 17.50 13.08 -7.58
C SER A 264 17.45 14.62 -7.42
N LYS A 265 17.49 15.32 -8.56
CA LYS A 265 17.45 16.79 -8.58
C LYS A 265 16.02 17.29 -8.29
N GLY A 266 15.89 18.15 -7.27
CA GLY A 266 14.61 18.79 -6.92
C GLY A 266 13.86 18.13 -5.76
N GLY A 267 14.46 17.10 -5.13
CA GLY A 267 13.96 16.49 -3.91
C GLY A 267 12.81 15.51 -4.12
N PRO A 268 12.40 14.81 -3.05
CA PRO A 268 11.45 13.70 -3.14
C PRO A 268 10.08 14.11 -3.67
N SER A 269 9.57 15.29 -3.30
CA SER A 269 8.26 15.76 -3.78
C SER A 269 8.21 15.95 -5.29
N LYS A 270 9.29 16.46 -5.90
CA LYS A 270 9.38 16.58 -7.35
C LYS A 270 9.50 15.20 -8.00
N LEU A 271 10.31 14.32 -7.42
CA LEU A 271 10.49 12.97 -7.95
C LEU A 271 9.18 12.18 -7.96
N VAL A 272 8.43 12.16 -6.85
CA VAL A 272 7.13 11.49 -6.77
C VAL A 272 6.15 12.13 -7.77
N LYS A 273 6.07 13.46 -7.82
CA LYS A 273 5.14 14.14 -8.74
C LYS A 273 5.44 13.91 -10.23
N GLU A 274 6.71 13.81 -10.62
CA GLU A 274 7.09 13.74 -12.04
C GLU A 274 7.40 12.32 -12.54
N HIS A 275 7.78 11.42 -11.64
CA HIS A 275 8.35 10.10 -11.98
C HIS A 275 7.70 8.94 -11.21
N SER A 276 6.55 9.16 -10.57
CA SER A 276 5.80 8.06 -9.96
C SER A 276 4.36 7.97 -10.41
N VAL A 277 3.87 6.74 -10.43
CA VAL A 277 2.45 6.43 -10.56
C VAL A 277 2.00 5.65 -9.33
N CYS A 278 0.71 5.65 -9.04
CA CYS A 278 0.15 4.77 -8.04
C CYS A 278 -1.07 3.99 -8.52
N LEU A 279 -1.37 2.87 -7.85
CA LEU A 279 -2.63 2.15 -7.95
C LEU A 279 -3.36 2.29 -6.60
N CYS A 280 -4.64 2.66 -6.64
CA CYS A 280 -5.48 2.83 -5.46
C CYS A 280 -6.98 2.69 -5.75
N ASP A 281 -7.82 2.58 -4.70
CA ASP A 281 -9.26 2.36 -4.83
C ASP A 281 -10.17 3.13 -3.86
N ASP A 282 -9.65 3.70 -2.76
CA ASP A 282 -10.45 4.32 -1.68
C ASP A 282 -9.88 5.67 -1.17
N ASP A 283 -10.61 6.35 -0.30
CA ASP A 283 -10.32 7.69 0.21
C ASP A 283 -8.99 7.78 0.98
N ASN A 284 -8.60 6.71 1.67
CA ASN A 284 -7.34 6.68 2.42
C ASN A 284 -6.10 6.67 1.52
N ASP A 285 -6.28 6.61 0.19
CA ASP A 285 -5.24 6.71 -0.82
C ASP A 285 -5.15 8.07 -1.49
N LEU A 286 -6.10 8.98 -1.27
CA LEU A 286 -6.16 10.26 -1.97
C LEU A 286 -4.88 11.07 -1.84
N GLU A 287 -4.30 11.14 -0.65
CA GLU A 287 -3.05 11.88 -0.45
C GLU A 287 -1.85 11.26 -1.21
N MET A 288 -1.84 9.93 -1.39
CA MET A 288 -0.84 9.24 -2.21
C MET A 288 -1.09 9.52 -3.69
N ALA A 289 -2.34 9.43 -4.13
CA ALA A 289 -2.76 9.70 -5.50
C ALA A 289 -2.43 11.14 -5.94
N GLU A 290 -2.74 12.13 -5.11
CA GLU A 290 -2.43 13.55 -5.37
C GLU A 290 -0.92 13.85 -5.36
N ALA A 291 -0.13 13.05 -4.63
CA ALA A 291 1.32 13.24 -4.56
C ALA A 291 2.04 12.66 -5.78
N CYS A 292 1.56 11.52 -6.29
CA CYS A 292 2.08 10.88 -7.49
C CYS A 292 1.76 11.69 -8.74
N GLY A 293 2.47 11.43 -9.83
CA GLY A 293 2.20 12.06 -11.11
C GLY A 293 0.92 11.59 -11.77
N HIS A 294 0.53 10.32 -11.56
CA HIS A 294 -0.74 9.77 -12.04
C HIS A 294 -1.25 8.64 -11.15
N ALA A 295 -2.57 8.46 -11.09
CA ALA A 295 -3.21 7.39 -10.34
C ALA A 295 -4.06 6.48 -11.24
N TYR A 296 -3.83 5.17 -11.16
CA TYR A 296 -4.66 4.15 -11.79
C TYR A 296 -5.64 3.60 -10.77
N ILE A 297 -6.92 3.54 -11.14
CA ILE A 297 -8.03 3.18 -10.25
C ILE A 297 -8.70 1.90 -10.78
N PRO A 298 -8.30 0.71 -10.30
CA PRO A 298 -8.91 -0.56 -10.69
C PRO A 298 -10.40 -0.62 -10.37
N GLU A 299 -10.79 -0.11 -9.21
CA GLU A 299 -12.16 -0.09 -8.75
C GLU A 299 -12.38 1.19 -7.93
N ILE A 300 -13.58 1.77 -8.01
CA ILE A 300 -13.93 2.93 -7.19
C ILE A 300 -14.80 2.46 -6.02
N SER A 301 -14.29 2.58 -4.81
CA SER A 301 -14.99 2.15 -3.60
C SER A 301 -15.78 3.27 -2.89
N SER A 302 -15.51 4.55 -3.21
CA SER A 302 -16.10 5.70 -2.53
C SER A 302 -16.69 6.75 -3.50
N GLN A 303 -17.63 7.56 -2.99
CA GLN A 303 -18.21 8.68 -3.76
C GLN A 303 -17.22 9.84 -3.92
N SER A 304 -16.41 10.11 -2.90
CA SER A 304 -15.34 11.11 -2.90
C SER A 304 -14.28 10.80 -3.96
N MET A 305 -13.92 9.53 -4.16
CA MET A 305 -13.07 9.10 -5.27
C MET A 305 -13.70 9.43 -6.63
N LYS A 306 -15.01 9.19 -6.82
CA LYS A 306 -15.70 9.60 -8.06
C LYS A 306 -15.65 11.11 -8.28
N GLU A 307 -15.86 11.89 -7.21
CA GLU A 307 -15.84 13.35 -7.26
C GLU A 307 -14.45 13.90 -7.62
N ILE A 308 -13.38 13.36 -7.03
CA ILE A 308 -12.03 13.83 -7.33
C ILE A 308 -11.58 13.45 -8.74
N ILE A 309 -11.94 12.26 -9.22
CA ILE A 309 -11.68 11.83 -10.60
C ILE A 309 -12.40 12.77 -11.58
N GLY A 310 -13.66 13.11 -11.30
CA GLY A 310 -14.42 14.07 -12.12
C GLY A 310 -13.83 15.49 -12.12
N ARG A 311 -13.15 15.88 -11.04
CA ARG A 311 -12.49 17.19 -10.90
C ARG A 311 -11.13 17.25 -11.60
N PHE A 312 -10.40 16.13 -11.66
CA PHE A 312 -9.05 16.06 -12.22
C PHE A 312 -8.90 14.87 -13.20
N PRO A 313 -9.68 14.81 -14.29
CA PRO A 313 -9.77 13.61 -15.12
C PRO A 313 -8.44 13.20 -15.77
N ASP A 314 -7.53 14.14 -16.02
CA ASP A 314 -6.22 13.85 -16.62
C ASP A 314 -5.24 13.20 -15.63
N HIS A 315 -5.53 13.26 -14.33
CA HIS A 315 -4.69 12.72 -13.24
C HIS A 315 -5.07 11.28 -12.85
N PHE A 316 -6.21 10.79 -13.35
CA PHE A 316 -6.76 9.50 -12.96
C PHE A 316 -7.15 8.66 -14.18
N THR A 317 -6.70 7.40 -14.22
CA THR A 317 -7.18 6.41 -15.19
C THR A 317 -7.95 5.32 -14.48
N GLN A 318 -9.26 5.26 -14.72
CA GLN A 318 -10.11 4.19 -14.22
C GLN A 318 -10.08 2.99 -15.19
N THR A 319 -9.84 1.79 -14.67
CA THR A 319 -9.81 0.55 -15.48
C THR A 319 -10.93 -0.44 -15.15
N GLY A 320 -11.73 -0.17 -14.13
CA GLY A 320 -12.90 -0.96 -13.76
C GLY A 320 -13.87 -0.21 -12.86
N GLY A 321 -14.97 -0.86 -12.50
CA GLY A 321 -16.01 -0.31 -11.63
C GLY A 321 -17.43 -0.43 -12.20
N GLU A 322 -18.38 0.21 -11.55
CA GLU A 322 -19.80 0.14 -11.92
C GLU A 322 -20.03 0.62 -13.36
N GLY A 323 -20.58 -0.27 -14.20
CA GLY A 323 -20.81 0.01 -15.62
C GLY A 323 -19.64 -0.29 -16.56
N MET A 324 -18.50 -0.74 -16.04
CA MET A 324 -17.37 -1.22 -16.85
C MET A 324 -17.40 -2.74 -17.03
N GLU A 325 -16.77 -3.22 -18.10
CA GLU A 325 -16.68 -4.65 -18.44
C GLU A 325 -15.79 -5.43 -17.45
N LEU A 326 -14.70 -4.81 -16.99
CA LEU A 326 -13.74 -5.42 -16.08
C LEU A 326 -14.11 -5.18 -14.62
N GLN A 327 -14.00 -6.23 -13.79
CA GLN A 327 -14.25 -6.14 -12.34
C GLN A 327 -13.16 -6.84 -11.51
N GLY A 328 -12.90 -6.27 -10.33
CA GLY A 328 -11.94 -6.80 -9.36
C GLY A 328 -10.55 -7.02 -9.97
N HIS A 329 -10.05 -8.25 -9.90
CA HIS A 329 -8.69 -8.58 -10.34
C HIS A 329 -8.40 -8.27 -11.82
N GLU A 330 -9.39 -8.36 -12.71
CA GLU A 330 -9.18 -8.07 -14.14
C GLU A 330 -8.92 -6.57 -14.36
N SER A 331 -9.58 -5.71 -13.59
CA SER A 331 -9.38 -4.26 -13.61
C SER A 331 -7.99 -3.90 -13.10
N THR A 332 -7.51 -4.60 -12.06
CA THR A 332 -6.13 -4.45 -11.56
C THR A 332 -5.11 -4.85 -12.62
N GLU A 333 -5.33 -5.97 -13.30
CA GLU A 333 -4.46 -6.42 -14.39
C GLU A 333 -4.42 -5.40 -15.52
N ALA A 334 -5.56 -4.82 -15.90
CA ALA A 334 -5.62 -3.77 -16.92
C ALA A 334 -4.84 -2.51 -16.50
N ALA A 335 -4.96 -2.08 -15.24
CA ALA A 335 -4.18 -0.95 -14.71
C ALA A 335 -2.67 -1.22 -14.78
N LEU A 336 -2.23 -2.40 -14.33
CA LEU A 336 -0.82 -2.78 -14.36
C LEU A 336 -0.28 -2.93 -15.78
N LEU A 337 -1.09 -3.43 -16.72
CA LEU A 337 -0.70 -3.51 -18.13
C LEU A 337 -0.50 -2.13 -18.77
N LEU A 338 -1.29 -1.13 -18.37
CA LEU A 338 -1.08 0.26 -18.81
C LEU A 338 0.24 0.81 -18.28
N VAL A 339 0.56 0.56 -17.01
CA VAL A 339 1.87 0.93 -16.42
C VAL A 339 3.01 0.24 -17.16
N SER A 340 2.92 -1.08 -17.38
CA SER A 340 3.94 -1.85 -18.10
C SER A 340 4.14 -1.35 -19.53
N LYS A 341 3.06 -1.09 -20.27
CA LYS A 341 3.14 -0.56 -21.64
C LYS A 341 3.90 0.77 -21.71
N ARG A 342 3.67 1.67 -20.76
CA ARG A 342 4.39 2.97 -20.71
C ARG A 342 5.88 2.81 -20.49
N LEU A 343 6.29 1.82 -19.69
CA LEU A 343 7.69 1.51 -19.48
C LEU A 343 8.36 1.00 -20.76
N VAL A 344 7.68 0.13 -21.52
CA VAL A 344 8.21 -0.42 -22.80
C VAL A 344 8.30 0.64 -23.90
N ASP A 345 7.28 1.49 -24.03
CA ASP A 345 7.26 2.56 -25.04
C ASP A 345 8.43 3.53 -24.83
N LYS A 346 8.82 3.77 -23.56
CA LYS A 346 10.01 4.55 -23.21
C LYS A 346 11.31 3.90 -23.70
N GLU A 347 11.53 2.61 -23.39
CA GLU A 347 12.75 1.90 -23.78
C GLU A 347 12.94 1.90 -25.32
N THR A 348 11.83 1.76 -26.05
CA THR A 348 11.84 1.79 -27.52
C THR A 348 12.26 3.16 -28.06
N ASN A 349 11.71 4.25 -27.49
CA ASN A 349 12.05 5.62 -27.90
C ASN A 349 13.52 5.99 -27.60
N GLU A 350 14.07 5.52 -26.47
CA GLU A 350 15.49 5.75 -26.12
C GLU A 350 16.44 5.05 -27.10
N LEU A 351 16.13 3.81 -27.50
CA LEU A 351 16.91 3.06 -28.49
C LEU A 351 16.93 3.76 -29.85
N ASP A 352 15.77 4.18 -30.35
CA ASP A 352 15.66 4.86 -31.66
C ASP A 352 16.44 6.19 -31.67
N SER A 353 16.39 6.95 -30.57
CA SER A 353 17.14 8.22 -30.45
C SER A 353 18.66 8.01 -30.45
N THR A 354 19.14 6.91 -29.85
CA THR A 354 20.57 6.56 -29.78
C THR A 354 21.09 6.11 -31.14
N VAL A 355 20.31 5.31 -31.88
CA VAL A 355 20.65 4.86 -33.24
C VAL A 355 20.74 6.05 -34.19
N ALA A 356 19.74 6.94 -34.19
CA ALA A 356 19.73 8.12 -35.04
C ALA A 356 20.92 9.07 -34.78
N ALA A 357 21.37 9.20 -33.53
CA ALA A 357 22.54 10.00 -33.19
C ALA A 357 23.85 9.38 -33.69
N SER A 358 23.93 8.05 -33.81
CA SER A 358 25.12 7.33 -34.27
C SER A 358 25.28 7.30 -35.80
N GLU A 359 24.17 7.43 -36.56
CA GLU A 359 24.20 7.45 -38.03
C GLU A 359 24.44 8.86 -38.61
N GLY A 360 24.29 9.90 -37.78
CA GLY A 360 24.43 11.30 -38.17
C GLY A 360 25.81 11.94 -37.93
N GLY A 361 26.79 11.18 -37.43
CA GLY A 361 28.17 11.64 -37.17
C GLY A 361 29.20 10.80 -37.90
#